data_AF-A0A7W7SBH3-F1
#
_entry.id   AF-A0A7W7SBH3-F1
#
_cell.length_a   1.000
_cell.length_b   1.000
_cell.length_c   1.000
_cell.angle_alpha   90.00
_cell.angle_beta   90.00
_cell.angle_gamma   90.00
#
_symmetry.space_group_name_H-M   'P 1'
#
loop_
_entity.id
_entity.type
_entity.pdbx_description
1 polymer ?
#
loop_
_entity_poly.entity_id
_entity_poly.type
_entity_poly.pdbx_seq_one_letter_code
_entity_poly.pdbx_strand_id
1 'polypeptide(L)'
;MSAGATADGAIERALGEVAPDRFDAYERLLYALAEGRVWMLLWHGTPGSPDAQYGNMELGGHGYAPAVTSPEQLAASGWARSHEVISGPEIANALYRTRWGLWLNPHVPGGGVGVPWADLRRIAAGLDRLPAGPLQLTDPVVQAPQFYAQLQREAAEVRPVRALRQAWVRPALGEPYLAIGLDLYDTSPPAVEAARALVHRAVPQIPAGLPVSTVVLADEWDPVAMWMRAFARPFFDREARPYPAQGYWPHQPWQ
;
A
#
# COMPACT_ATOMS: atom_id res chain seq x y z
N MET A 1 -30.41 -14.26 17.83
CA MET A 1 -29.16 -14.92 17.37
C MET A 1 -29.33 -15.28 15.90
N SER A 2 -28.96 -14.41 14.95
CA SER A 2 -29.00 -14.71 13.51
C SER A 2 -28.24 -13.69 12.65
N ALA A 3 -27.05 -13.24 13.09
CA ALA A 3 -26.20 -12.33 12.33
C ALA A 3 -24.92 -12.99 11.78
N GLY A 4 -24.64 -14.26 12.14
CA GLY A 4 -23.42 -14.96 11.73
C GLY A 4 -23.48 -15.59 10.33
N ALA A 5 -24.66 -16.05 9.90
CA ALA A 5 -24.79 -16.83 8.66
C ALA A 5 -24.59 -16.03 7.36
N THR A 6 -24.67 -14.71 7.39
CA THR A 6 -24.55 -13.86 6.18
C THR A 6 -23.11 -13.48 5.84
N ALA A 7 -22.22 -13.42 6.83
CA ALA A 7 -20.81 -13.08 6.64
C ALA A 7 -19.97 -14.29 6.22
N ASP A 8 -20.27 -15.47 6.76
CA ASP A 8 -19.43 -16.67 6.59
C ASP A 8 -19.38 -17.18 5.11
N GLY A 9 -20.34 -16.80 4.25
CA GLY A 9 -20.32 -17.11 2.81
C GLY A 9 -20.02 -15.92 1.87
N ALA A 10 -19.73 -14.73 2.41
CA ALA A 10 -19.46 -13.55 1.58
C ALA A 10 -18.12 -13.66 0.84
N ILE A 11 -17.08 -14.15 1.53
CA ILE A 11 -15.76 -14.37 0.95
C ILE A 11 -15.85 -15.39 -0.18
N GLU A 12 -16.51 -16.53 0.03
CA GLU A 12 -16.64 -17.57 -1.01
C GLU A 12 -17.38 -17.09 -2.26
N ARG A 13 -18.48 -16.36 -2.09
CA ARG A 13 -19.22 -15.78 -3.22
C ARG A 13 -18.34 -14.80 -4.00
N ALA A 14 -17.66 -13.89 -3.31
CA ALA A 14 -16.77 -12.93 -3.96
C ALA A 14 -15.58 -13.63 -4.65
N LEU A 15 -15.01 -14.67 -4.02
CA LEU A 15 -13.92 -15.46 -4.58
C LEU A 15 -14.30 -16.10 -5.92
N GLY A 16 -15.53 -16.61 -6.04
CA GLY A 16 -16.03 -17.22 -7.28
C GLY A 16 -16.20 -16.24 -8.44
N GLU A 17 -16.20 -14.93 -8.18
CA GLU A 17 -16.28 -13.89 -9.20
C GLU A 17 -14.90 -13.38 -9.66
N VAL A 18 -13.83 -13.73 -8.94
CA VAL A 18 -12.47 -13.29 -9.27
C VAL A 18 -11.99 -13.96 -10.55
N ALA A 19 -11.52 -13.13 -11.48
CA ALA A 19 -10.91 -13.55 -12.74
C ALA A 19 -9.86 -12.53 -13.17
N PRO A 20 -8.96 -12.87 -14.12
CA PRO A 20 -8.03 -11.90 -14.70
C PRO A 20 -8.77 -10.63 -15.19
N ASP A 21 -8.17 -9.47 -14.95
CA ASP A 21 -8.67 -8.13 -15.29
C ASP A 21 -10.03 -7.72 -14.68
N ARG A 22 -10.66 -8.58 -13.87
CA ARG A 22 -11.88 -8.27 -13.10
C ARG A 22 -11.53 -7.62 -11.76
N PHE A 23 -10.88 -6.47 -11.82
CA PHE A 23 -10.48 -5.72 -10.63
C PHE A 23 -11.67 -5.36 -9.74
N ASP A 24 -12.85 -5.13 -10.32
CA ASP A 24 -14.09 -4.87 -9.56
C ASP A 24 -14.48 -6.05 -8.65
N ALA A 25 -14.35 -7.28 -9.16
CA ALA A 25 -14.63 -8.49 -8.41
C ALA A 25 -13.56 -8.76 -7.36
N TYR A 26 -12.30 -8.48 -7.71
CA TYR A 26 -11.20 -8.55 -6.75
C TYR A 26 -11.38 -7.59 -5.58
N GLU A 27 -11.80 -6.34 -5.83
CA GLU A 27 -12.10 -5.39 -4.75
C GLU A 27 -13.25 -5.89 -3.86
N ARG A 28 -14.31 -6.47 -4.44
CA ARG A 28 -15.38 -7.09 -3.63
C ARG A 28 -14.85 -8.21 -2.73
N LEU A 29 -13.89 -9.01 -3.21
CA LEU A 29 -13.20 -10.00 -2.37
C LEU A 29 -12.43 -9.33 -1.22
N LEU A 30 -11.72 -8.22 -1.46
CA LEU A 30 -11.01 -7.50 -0.41
C LEU A 30 -11.97 -6.95 0.67
N TYR A 31 -13.12 -6.37 0.28
CA TYR A 31 -14.14 -5.95 1.24
C TYR A 31 -14.73 -7.13 2.01
N ALA A 32 -15.03 -8.25 1.35
CA ALA A 32 -15.52 -9.45 2.01
C ALA A 32 -14.50 -10.02 3.01
N LEU A 33 -13.19 -9.95 2.70
CA LEU A 33 -12.13 -10.31 3.62
C LEU A 33 -12.07 -9.35 4.81
N ALA A 34 -12.14 -8.03 4.56
CA ALA A 34 -12.08 -7.02 5.61
C ALA A 34 -13.21 -7.13 6.65
N GLU A 35 -14.37 -7.64 6.24
CA GLU A 35 -15.52 -7.88 7.12
C GLU A 35 -15.60 -9.31 7.66
N GLY A 36 -14.84 -10.23 7.06
CA GLY A 36 -14.94 -11.66 7.29
C GLY A 36 -13.83 -12.24 8.18
N ARG A 37 -13.80 -13.57 8.20
CA ARG A 37 -12.81 -14.38 8.91
C ARG A 37 -12.27 -15.45 7.98
N VAL A 38 -11.06 -15.88 8.25
CA VAL A 38 -10.40 -16.98 7.54
C VAL A 38 -9.91 -18.02 8.53
N TRP A 39 -9.76 -19.25 8.04
CA TRP A 39 -9.21 -20.37 8.78
C TRP A 39 -7.75 -20.53 8.36
N MET A 40 -6.85 -19.95 9.14
CA MET A 40 -5.41 -20.03 8.93
C MET A 40 -4.90 -21.43 9.27
N LEU A 41 -4.16 -22.03 8.34
CA LEU A 41 -3.64 -23.39 8.51
C LEU A 41 -2.33 -23.35 9.30
N LEU A 42 -2.33 -23.93 10.52
CA LEU A 42 -1.14 -23.94 11.39
C LEU A 42 -0.24 -25.12 11.07
N TRP A 43 0.95 -24.82 10.55
CA TRP A 43 1.99 -25.84 10.37
C TRP A 43 2.47 -26.39 11.71
N HIS A 44 2.61 -25.53 12.72
CA HIS A 44 3.07 -25.92 14.06
C HIS A 44 2.28 -25.16 15.14
N GLY A 45 2.23 -25.74 16.34
CA GLY A 45 1.57 -25.16 17.51
C GLY A 45 0.04 -25.20 17.46
N THR A 46 -0.58 -24.55 18.43
CA THR A 46 -2.04 -24.37 18.53
C THR A 46 -2.40 -22.88 18.55
N PRO A 47 -3.64 -22.49 18.21
CA PRO A 47 -4.05 -21.08 18.25
C PRO A 47 -3.73 -20.42 19.59
N GLY A 48 -3.16 -19.20 19.54
CA GLY A 48 -2.75 -18.44 20.72
C GLY A 48 -1.47 -18.90 21.42
N SER A 49 -0.84 -19.99 20.96
CA SER A 49 0.42 -20.47 21.54
C SER A 49 1.63 -19.69 20.99
N PRO A 50 2.69 -19.43 21.78
CA PRO A 50 3.90 -18.75 21.31
C PRO A 50 4.64 -19.48 20.18
N ASP A 51 4.43 -20.78 20.04
CA ASP A 51 5.03 -21.64 19.01
C ASP A 51 4.12 -21.84 17.78
N ALA A 52 2.99 -21.12 17.71
CA ALA A 52 2.07 -21.16 16.58
C ALA A 52 2.73 -20.60 15.33
N GLN A 53 2.71 -21.38 14.24
CA GLN A 53 3.29 -20.98 12.97
C GLN A 53 2.31 -21.32 11.84
N TYR A 54 1.99 -20.33 11.01
CA TYR A 54 1.26 -20.56 9.78
C TYR A 54 2.13 -21.34 8.79
N GLY A 55 1.49 -22.11 7.92
CA GLY A 55 2.17 -22.62 6.72
C GLY A 55 2.71 -21.46 5.88
N ASN A 56 3.68 -21.75 5.04
CA ASN A 56 4.22 -20.80 4.09
C ASN A 56 4.49 -21.45 2.73
N MET A 57 4.29 -20.67 1.67
CA MET A 57 4.64 -21.04 0.30
C MET A 57 5.26 -19.83 -0.39
N GLU A 58 6.26 -20.06 -1.23
CA GLU A 58 6.81 -19.02 -2.10
C GLU A 58 6.27 -19.22 -3.53
N LEU A 59 5.66 -18.18 -4.09
CA LEU A 59 5.10 -18.15 -5.44
C LEU A 59 5.66 -16.94 -6.18
N GLY A 60 6.44 -17.17 -7.23
CA GLY A 60 7.03 -16.10 -8.03
C GLY A 60 7.89 -15.12 -7.21
N GLY A 61 8.64 -15.60 -6.22
CA GLY A 61 9.48 -14.78 -5.33
C GLY A 61 8.72 -14.06 -4.22
N HIS A 62 7.44 -14.36 -4.02
CA HIS A 62 6.60 -13.75 -2.99
C HIS A 62 6.09 -14.81 -2.02
N GLY A 63 6.19 -14.53 -0.71
CA GLY A 63 5.69 -15.42 0.33
C GLY A 63 4.19 -15.29 0.55
N TYR A 64 3.49 -16.41 0.69
CA TYR A 64 2.08 -16.48 1.06
C TYR A 64 1.81 -17.47 2.19
N ALA A 65 0.94 -17.07 3.12
CA ALA A 65 0.40 -17.94 4.16
C ALA A 65 -0.93 -18.56 3.68
N PRO A 66 -1.13 -19.88 3.77
CA PRO A 66 -2.34 -20.54 3.30
C PRO A 66 -3.48 -20.41 4.31
N ALA A 67 -4.67 -20.14 3.79
CA ALA A 67 -5.91 -20.10 4.55
C ALA A 67 -7.07 -20.69 3.75
N VAL A 68 -8.09 -21.14 4.45
CA VAL A 68 -9.37 -21.55 3.85
C VAL A 68 -10.49 -20.61 4.29
N THR A 69 -11.53 -20.50 3.47
CA THR A 69 -12.56 -19.47 3.61
C THR A 69 -13.78 -19.91 4.43
N SER A 70 -13.87 -21.20 4.79
CA SER A 70 -14.99 -21.77 5.54
C SER A 70 -14.64 -23.11 6.19
N PRO A 71 -15.48 -23.62 7.11
CA PRO A 71 -15.37 -24.99 7.61
C PRO A 71 -15.49 -26.06 6.52
N GLU A 72 -16.32 -25.82 5.49
CA GLU A 72 -16.49 -26.71 4.35
C GLU A 72 -15.20 -26.83 3.54
N GLN A 73 -14.55 -25.68 3.27
CA GLN A 73 -13.25 -25.64 2.60
C GLN A 73 -12.14 -26.24 3.46
N LEU A 74 -12.20 -26.08 4.78
CA LEU A 74 -11.27 -26.76 5.71
C LEU A 74 -11.40 -28.27 5.59
N ALA A 75 -12.63 -28.80 5.63
CA ALA A 75 -12.87 -30.23 5.46
C ALA A 75 -12.41 -30.73 4.09
N ALA A 76 -12.69 -29.97 3.02
CA ALA A 76 -12.30 -30.32 1.66
C ALA A 76 -10.78 -30.30 1.44
N SER A 77 -10.05 -29.44 2.15
CA SER A 77 -8.58 -29.35 2.07
C SER A 77 -7.86 -30.59 2.61
N GLY A 78 -8.52 -31.41 3.42
CA GLY A 78 -7.91 -32.56 4.11
C GLY A 78 -6.92 -32.16 5.21
N TRP A 79 -6.90 -30.89 5.64
CA TRP A 79 -6.02 -30.42 6.70
C TRP A 79 -6.36 -31.06 8.05
N ALA A 80 -5.43 -31.86 8.57
CA ALA A 80 -5.62 -32.59 9.83
C ALA A 80 -4.90 -31.96 11.04
N ARG A 81 -4.14 -30.88 10.84
CA ARG A 81 -3.48 -30.14 11.94
C ARG A 81 -4.41 -29.06 12.50
N SER A 82 -3.94 -28.39 13.55
CA SER A 82 -4.64 -27.22 14.10
C SER A 82 -4.81 -26.12 13.04
N HIS A 83 -5.81 -25.29 13.26
CA HIS A 83 -6.10 -24.11 12.48
C HIS A 83 -6.53 -23.00 13.43
N GLU A 84 -6.39 -21.76 13.01
CA GLU A 84 -6.84 -20.58 13.74
C GLU A 84 -7.91 -19.85 12.94
N VAL A 85 -9.02 -19.48 13.59
CA VAL A 85 -10.05 -18.64 12.97
C VAL A 85 -9.77 -17.20 13.38
N ILE A 86 -9.43 -16.36 12.41
CA ILE A 86 -8.96 -14.98 12.64
C ILE A 86 -9.66 -14.02 11.69
N SER A 87 -9.89 -12.78 12.12
CA SER A 87 -10.52 -11.77 11.25
C SER A 87 -9.58 -11.31 10.14
N GLY A 88 -10.15 -10.89 9.01
CA GLY A 88 -9.39 -10.33 7.90
C GLY A 88 -8.46 -9.18 8.30
N PRO A 89 -8.92 -8.16 9.05
CA PRO A 89 -8.07 -7.07 9.51
C PRO A 89 -6.91 -7.53 10.40
N GLU A 90 -7.15 -8.47 11.32
CA GLU A 90 -6.10 -9.00 12.20
C GLU A 90 -5.03 -9.75 11.42
N ILE A 91 -5.41 -10.69 10.54
CA ILE A 91 -4.44 -11.45 9.76
C ILE A 91 -3.71 -10.57 8.75
N ALA A 92 -4.42 -9.64 8.11
CA ALA A 92 -3.81 -8.69 7.20
C ALA A 92 -2.72 -7.88 7.91
N ASN A 93 -3.03 -7.36 9.11
CA ASN A 93 -2.11 -6.61 9.95
C ASN A 93 -0.88 -7.41 10.40
N ALA A 94 -1.02 -8.72 10.59
CA ALA A 94 0.07 -9.62 10.93
C ALA A 94 0.99 -9.90 9.73
N LEU A 95 0.42 -10.17 8.55
CA LEU A 95 1.18 -10.62 7.37
C LEU A 95 1.81 -9.47 6.56
N TYR A 96 1.14 -8.33 6.40
CA TYR A 96 1.65 -7.30 5.49
C TYR A 96 2.99 -6.72 5.94
N ARG A 97 3.21 -6.63 7.27
CA ARG A 97 4.43 -6.04 7.85
C ARG A 97 5.68 -6.88 7.56
N THR A 98 5.50 -8.17 7.36
CA THR A 98 6.55 -9.12 7.03
C THR A 98 6.61 -9.41 5.52
N ARG A 99 5.86 -8.66 4.70
CA ARG A 99 5.74 -8.81 3.24
C ARG A 99 5.17 -10.16 2.80
N TRP A 100 4.38 -10.79 3.66
CA TRP A 100 3.64 -12.01 3.34
C TRP A 100 2.24 -11.68 2.82
N GLY A 101 1.83 -12.36 1.75
CA GLY A 101 0.46 -12.39 1.27
C GLY A 101 -0.37 -13.50 1.91
N LEU A 102 -1.64 -13.57 1.53
CA LEU A 102 -2.59 -14.61 1.94
C LEU A 102 -2.96 -15.46 0.72
N TRP A 103 -2.93 -16.78 0.83
CA TRP A 103 -3.33 -17.69 -0.25
C TRP A 103 -4.62 -18.43 0.14
N LEU A 104 -5.72 -18.02 -0.48
CA LEU A 104 -7.07 -18.49 -0.16
C LEU A 104 -7.41 -19.76 -0.92
N ASN A 105 -7.89 -20.77 -0.19
CA ASN A 105 -8.31 -22.07 -0.70
C ASN A 105 -7.28 -22.70 -1.65
N PRO A 106 -6.01 -22.88 -1.23
CA PRO A 106 -4.93 -23.38 -2.09
C PRO A 106 -5.19 -24.78 -2.68
N HIS A 107 -6.09 -25.55 -2.04
CA HIS A 107 -6.44 -26.91 -2.40
C HIS A 107 -7.41 -27.03 -3.59
N VAL A 108 -8.05 -25.93 -4.03
CA VAL A 108 -9.00 -25.98 -5.13
C VAL A 108 -8.30 -26.24 -6.48
N PRO A 109 -8.93 -26.99 -7.41
CA PRO A 109 -8.38 -27.19 -8.75
C PRO A 109 -8.11 -25.86 -9.45
N GLY A 110 -6.93 -25.73 -10.07
CA GLY A 110 -6.48 -24.48 -10.70
C GLY A 110 -5.64 -23.57 -9.78
N GLY A 111 -5.53 -23.91 -8.49
CA GLY A 111 -4.82 -23.13 -7.50
C GLY A 111 -5.73 -22.02 -6.94
N GLY A 112 -5.73 -21.88 -5.62
CA GLY A 112 -6.48 -20.83 -4.93
C GLY A 112 -6.02 -19.41 -5.30
N VAL A 113 -6.70 -18.39 -4.75
CA VAL A 113 -6.39 -16.97 -5.06
C VAL A 113 -5.38 -16.40 -4.07
N GLY A 114 -4.33 -15.76 -4.59
CA GLY A 114 -3.36 -15.00 -3.80
C GLY A 114 -3.83 -13.55 -3.58
N VAL A 115 -3.74 -13.09 -2.34
CA VAL A 115 -3.90 -11.69 -1.94
C VAL A 115 -2.51 -11.16 -1.55
N PRO A 116 -1.89 -10.30 -2.36
CA PRO A 116 -0.57 -9.75 -2.08
C PRO A 116 -0.51 -8.97 -0.77
N TRP A 117 0.66 -8.90 -0.15
CA TRP A 117 0.88 -8.14 1.09
C TRP A 117 0.46 -6.66 0.96
N ALA A 118 0.58 -6.07 -0.22
CA ALA A 118 0.16 -4.70 -0.49
C ALA A 118 -1.36 -4.51 -0.35
N ASP A 119 -2.17 -5.50 -0.78
CA ASP A 119 -3.62 -5.47 -0.61
C ASP A 119 -4.03 -5.83 0.83
N LEU A 120 -3.26 -6.68 1.52
CA LEU A 120 -3.42 -6.87 2.96
C LEU A 120 -3.16 -5.57 3.73
N ARG A 121 -2.18 -4.75 3.34
CA ARG A 121 -2.01 -3.40 3.92
C ARG A 121 -3.27 -2.56 3.74
N ARG A 122 -3.95 -2.66 2.59
CA ARG A 122 -5.21 -1.94 2.34
C ARG A 122 -6.33 -2.43 3.26
N ILE A 123 -6.46 -3.73 3.48
CA ILE A 123 -7.39 -4.28 4.47
C ILE A 123 -7.06 -3.77 5.88
N ALA A 124 -5.79 -3.79 6.29
CA ALA A 124 -5.37 -3.38 7.63
C ALA A 124 -5.50 -1.87 7.88
N ALA A 125 -5.25 -1.03 6.87
CA ALA A 125 -5.30 0.43 6.99
C ALA A 125 -6.69 1.02 6.69
N GLY A 126 -7.52 0.28 5.95
CA GLY A 126 -8.83 0.68 5.44
C GLY A 126 -8.84 0.80 3.91
N LEU A 127 -9.74 0.05 3.25
CA LEU A 127 -9.81 -0.05 1.80
C LEU A 127 -10.16 1.27 1.11
N ASP A 128 -10.93 2.13 1.77
CA ASP A 128 -11.32 3.45 1.23
C ASP A 128 -10.22 4.52 1.35
N ARG A 129 -9.11 4.21 2.04
CA ARG A 129 -8.01 5.17 2.30
C ARG A 129 -6.85 5.01 1.33
N LEU A 130 -6.72 3.85 0.70
CA LEU A 130 -5.59 3.48 -0.14
C LEU A 130 -6.08 3.09 -1.53
N PRO A 131 -5.33 3.46 -2.58
CA PRO A 131 -5.78 3.29 -3.96
C PRO A 131 -6.02 1.82 -4.32
N ALA A 132 -7.02 1.58 -5.17
CA ALA A 132 -7.48 0.26 -5.55
C ALA A 132 -6.77 -0.35 -6.76
N GLY A 133 -6.51 -1.65 -6.69
CA GLY A 133 -5.86 -2.44 -7.73
C GLY A 133 -4.42 -2.03 -8.06
N PRO A 134 -3.86 -2.59 -9.16
CA PRO A 134 -2.53 -2.26 -9.62
C PRO A 134 -2.35 -0.75 -9.88
N LEU A 135 -1.20 -0.21 -9.50
CA LEU A 135 -0.89 1.21 -9.66
C LEU A 135 0.05 1.45 -10.84
N GLN A 136 -0.33 2.36 -11.74
CA GLN A 136 0.59 2.96 -12.70
C GLN A 136 1.17 4.23 -12.08
N LEU A 137 2.50 4.27 -11.95
CA LEU A 137 3.24 5.37 -11.32
C LEU A 137 4.19 6.02 -12.33
N THR A 138 4.06 7.33 -12.51
CA THR A 138 4.91 8.11 -13.42
C THR A 138 5.31 9.44 -12.80
N ASP A 139 6.25 10.14 -13.43
CA ASP A 139 6.44 11.57 -13.18
C ASP A 139 5.13 12.32 -13.45
N PRO A 140 4.86 13.42 -12.73
CA PRO A 140 3.63 14.17 -12.88
C PRO A 140 3.54 14.92 -14.21
N VAL A 141 2.37 14.81 -14.82
CA VAL A 141 2.02 15.48 -16.08
C VAL A 141 1.27 16.81 -15.85
N VAL A 142 1.08 17.22 -14.59
CA VAL A 142 0.20 18.32 -14.19
C VAL A 142 0.94 19.65 -14.05
N GLN A 143 0.36 20.70 -14.62
CA GLN A 143 0.83 22.09 -14.48
C GLN A 143 0.09 22.78 -13.33
N ALA A 144 0.76 22.91 -12.17
CA ALA A 144 0.22 23.57 -10.98
C ALA A 144 1.25 24.50 -10.32
N PRO A 145 1.76 25.52 -11.04
CA PRO A 145 2.90 26.32 -10.58
C PRO A 145 2.65 27.07 -9.26
N GLN A 146 1.44 27.58 -9.03
CA GLN A 146 1.10 28.27 -7.79
C GLN A 146 1.10 27.32 -6.59
N PHE A 147 0.58 26.10 -6.78
CA PHE A 147 0.59 25.04 -5.78
C PHE A 147 2.01 24.63 -5.40
N TYR A 148 2.87 24.35 -6.39
CA TYR A 148 4.27 23.99 -6.12
C TYR A 148 5.07 25.13 -5.49
N ALA A 149 4.81 26.39 -5.87
CA ALA A 149 5.45 27.54 -5.26
C ALA A 149 5.04 27.71 -3.79
N GLN A 150 3.76 27.48 -3.45
CA GLN A 150 3.30 27.53 -2.06
C GLN A 150 3.93 26.39 -1.24
N LEU A 151 3.94 25.16 -1.75
CA LEU A 151 4.57 24.02 -1.08
C LEU A 151 6.05 24.27 -0.78
N GLN A 152 6.81 24.81 -1.73
CA GLN A 152 8.23 25.12 -1.53
C GLN A 152 8.45 26.20 -0.45
N ARG A 153 7.65 27.27 -0.46
CA ARG A 153 7.74 28.33 0.56
C ARG A 153 7.45 27.79 1.96
N GLU A 154 6.36 27.04 2.10
CA GLU A 154 6.00 26.43 3.39
C GLU A 154 7.05 25.41 3.86
N ALA A 155 7.61 24.63 2.93
CA ALA A 155 8.59 23.60 3.25
C ALA A 155 9.90 24.16 3.76
N ALA A 156 10.28 25.37 3.32
CA ALA A 156 11.45 26.07 3.86
C ALA A 156 11.29 26.37 5.36
N GLU A 157 10.09 26.72 5.82
CA GLU A 157 9.78 27.08 7.21
C GLU A 157 9.53 25.86 8.11
N VAL A 158 9.02 24.75 7.57
CA VAL A 158 8.71 23.55 8.35
C VAL A 158 9.93 22.66 8.53
N ARG A 159 10.61 22.80 9.68
CA ARG A 159 11.89 22.14 9.99
C ARG A 159 11.93 20.62 9.78
N PRO A 160 10.90 19.84 10.13
CA PRO A 160 10.93 18.39 9.90
C PRO A 160 11.04 17.98 8.43
N VAL A 161 10.68 18.84 7.47
CA VAL A 161 10.70 18.52 6.04
C VAL A 161 12.13 18.59 5.50
N ARG A 162 12.63 17.44 5.03
CA ARG A 162 13.89 17.29 4.32
C ARG A 162 13.72 17.58 2.83
N ALA A 163 12.75 16.91 2.19
CA ALA A 163 12.48 17.06 0.77
C ALA A 163 10.99 16.83 0.45
N LEU A 164 10.54 17.37 -0.67
CA LEU A 164 9.24 17.05 -1.26
C LEU A 164 9.42 16.41 -2.62
N ARG A 165 8.69 15.31 -2.84
CA ARG A 165 8.65 14.57 -4.11
C ARG A 165 7.24 14.51 -4.64
N GLN A 166 7.09 14.12 -5.89
CA GLN A 166 5.81 14.07 -6.56
C GLN A 166 5.71 12.86 -7.48
N ALA A 167 4.50 12.36 -7.67
CA ALA A 167 4.20 11.29 -8.61
C ALA A 167 2.77 11.45 -9.12
N TRP A 168 2.56 11.06 -10.36
CA TRP A 168 1.21 10.80 -10.86
C TRP A 168 0.86 9.34 -10.56
N VAL A 169 -0.25 9.15 -9.85
CA VAL A 169 -0.75 7.83 -9.50
C VAL A 169 -2.04 7.59 -10.28
N ARG A 170 -2.04 6.55 -11.10
CA ARG A 170 -3.25 6.05 -11.76
C ARG A 170 -3.54 4.63 -11.25
N PRO A 171 -4.53 4.47 -10.35
CA PRO A 171 -4.99 3.15 -9.95
C PRO A 171 -5.76 2.48 -11.10
N ALA A 172 -5.86 1.16 -11.06
CA ALA A 172 -6.72 0.41 -11.98
C ALA A 172 -8.21 0.72 -11.74
N LEU A 173 -8.58 1.08 -10.51
CA LEU A 173 -9.92 1.51 -10.11
C LEU A 173 -9.87 2.83 -9.35
N GLY A 174 -10.69 3.79 -9.79
CA GLY A 174 -10.76 5.13 -9.22
C GLY A 174 -10.04 6.19 -10.07
N GLU A 175 -10.05 7.41 -9.58
CA GLU A 175 -9.52 8.56 -10.31
C GLU A 175 -8.00 8.70 -10.15
N PRO A 176 -7.27 9.07 -11.22
CA PRO A 176 -5.87 9.45 -11.12
C PRO A 176 -5.67 10.67 -10.21
N TYR A 177 -4.56 10.72 -9.49
CA TYR A 177 -4.26 11.80 -8.55
C TYR A 177 -2.78 12.16 -8.50
N LEU A 178 -2.50 13.38 -8.07
CA LEU A 178 -1.16 13.85 -7.75
C LEU A 178 -0.81 13.45 -6.31
N ALA A 179 0.21 12.62 -6.13
CA ALA A 179 0.74 12.30 -4.82
C ALA A 179 1.91 13.22 -4.47
N ILE A 180 1.86 13.84 -3.28
CA ILE A 180 2.95 14.63 -2.69
C ILE A 180 3.65 13.80 -1.62
N GLY A 181 4.88 13.42 -1.93
CA GLY A 181 5.77 12.68 -1.04
C GLY A 181 6.43 13.61 -0.01
N LEU A 182 6.20 13.32 1.27
CA LEU A 182 6.76 14.02 2.41
C LEU A 182 7.99 13.25 2.90
N ASP A 183 9.18 13.76 2.60
CA ASP A 183 10.44 13.23 3.13
C ASP A 183 10.85 14.01 4.37
N LEU A 184 10.92 13.32 5.52
CA LEU A 184 11.10 13.94 6.83
C LEU A 184 12.40 13.47 7.48
N TYR A 185 13.02 14.32 8.31
CA TYR A 185 14.19 13.92 9.11
C TYR A 185 13.84 12.89 10.19
N ASP A 186 12.63 12.96 10.72
CA ASP A 186 12.08 12.02 11.69
C ASP A 186 10.59 11.77 11.42
N THR A 187 10.11 10.62 11.88
CA THR A 187 8.72 10.18 11.69
C THR A 187 7.90 10.27 12.97
N SER A 188 8.28 11.15 13.90
CA SER A 188 7.50 11.36 15.11
C SER A 188 6.11 11.91 14.77
N PRO A 189 5.07 11.63 15.58
CA PRO A 189 3.74 12.16 15.31
C PRO A 189 3.71 13.69 15.12
N PRO A 190 4.42 14.51 15.94
CA PRO A 190 4.48 15.96 15.71
C PRO A 190 5.11 16.36 14.37
N ALA A 191 6.17 15.66 13.93
CA ALA A 191 6.82 15.92 12.66
C ALA A 191 5.89 15.63 11.46
N VAL A 192 5.19 14.49 11.52
CA VAL A 192 4.21 14.10 10.49
C VAL A 192 3.05 15.09 10.44
N GLU A 193 2.52 15.50 11.59
CA GLU A 193 1.43 16.49 11.64
C GLU A 193 1.85 17.87 11.13
N ALA A 194 3.06 18.33 11.45
CA ALA A 194 3.59 19.58 10.91
C ALA A 194 3.70 19.55 9.38
N ALA A 195 4.16 18.42 8.81
CA ALA A 195 4.26 18.24 7.37
C ALA A 195 2.88 18.14 6.69
N ARG A 196 1.90 17.50 7.32
CA ARG A 196 0.51 17.48 6.84
C ARG A 196 -0.12 18.87 6.84
N ALA A 197 0.07 19.62 7.92
CA ALA A 197 -0.44 20.98 8.05
C ALA A 197 0.12 21.91 6.96
N LEU A 198 1.37 21.70 6.55
CA LEU A 198 1.97 22.39 5.41
C LEU A 198 1.22 22.15 4.10
N VAL A 199 0.91 20.89 3.78
CA VAL A 199 0.20 20.58 2.54
C VAL A 199 -1.22 21.14 2.60
N HIS A 200 -1.86 21.05 3.77
CA HIS A 200 -3.17 21.65 3.99
C HIS A 200 -3.19 23.16 3.71
N ARG A 201 -2.16 23.90 4.09
CA ARG A 201 -2.04 25.34 3.77
C ARG A 201 -1.88 25.62 2.27
N ALA A 202 -1.37 24.67 1.50
CA ALA A 202 -1.24 24.79 0.05
C ALA A 202 -2.52 24.41 -0.71
N VAL A 203 -3.51 23.77 -0.07
CA VAL A 203 -4.76 23.31 -0.70
C VAL A 203 -5.49 24.41 -1.50
N PRO A 204 -5.61 25.67 -1.04
CA PRO A 204 -6.28 26.72 -1.80
C PRO A 204 -5.63 27.03 -3.16
N GLN A 205 -4.39 26.60 -3.40
CA GLN A 205 -3.67 26.79 -4.66
C GLN A 205 -3.79 25.62 -5.63
N ILE A 206 -4.50 24.55 -5.26
CA ILE A 206 -4.70 23.36 -6.10
C ILE A 206 -5.64 23.74 -7.26
N PRO A 207 -5.27 23.46 -8.52
CA PRO A 207 -6.15 23.64 -9.67
C PRO A 207 -7.48 22.90 -9.49
N ALA A 208 -8.58 23.52 -9.92
CA ALA A 208 -9.89 22.90 -9.85
C ALA A 208 -9.91 21.53 -10.55
N GLY A 209 -10.46 20.51 -9.87
CA GLY A 209 -10.56 19.15 -10.41
C GLY A 209 -9.28 18.33 -10.34
N LEU A 210 -8.19 18.82 -9.73
CA LEU A 210 -6.97 18.03 -9.49
C LEU A 210 -7.05 17.33 -8.13
N PRO A 211 -7.18 16.00 -8.06
CA PRO A 211 -7.11 15.29 -6.79
C PRO A 211 -5.65 15.25 -6.31
N VAL A 212 -5.44 15.54 -5.03
CA VAL A 212 -4.11 15.54 -4.40
C VAL A 212 -4.14 14.69 -3.14
N SER A 213 -3.12 13.83 -2.97
CA SER A 213 -2.92 13.02 -1.77
C SER A 213 -1.51 13.21 -1.22
N THR A 214 -1.30 12.88 0.05
CA THR A 214 0.01 12.95 0.71
C THR A 214 0.49 11.57 1.10
N VAL A 215 1.79 11.33 0.94
CA VAL A 215 2.44 10.06 1.26
C VAL A 215 3.67 10.34 2.11
N VAL A 216 3.79 9.73 3.28
CA VAL A 216 5.01 9.83 4.10
C VAL A 216 6.05 8.88 3.53
N LEU A 217 7.18 9.41 3.04
CA LEU A 217 8.18 8.61 2.32
C LEU A 217 8.92 7.62 3.22
N ALA A 218 8.79 7.72 4.53
CA ALA A 218 9.37 6.75 5.46
C ALA A 218 8.59 5.43 5.54
N ASP A 219 7.33 5.38 5.08
CA ASP A 219 6.53 4.15 5.05
C ASP A 219 7.16 3.15 4.03
N GLU A 220 7.79 2.08 4.51
CA GLU A 220 8.39 1.02 3.65
C GLU A 220 7.40 -0.01 3.12
N TRP A 221 6.11 0.14 3.43
CA TRP A 221 5.02 -0.73 2.99
C TRP A 221 4.07 0.01 2.03
N ASP A 222 4.23 1.32 1.82
CA ASP A 222 3.49 2.07 0.83
C ASP A 222 4.14 1.96 -0.56
N PRO A 223 3.47 1.35 -1.56
CA PRO A 223 4.05 1.20 -2.89
C PRO A 223 4.38 2.54 -3.57
N VAL A 224 3.59 3.59 -3.30
CA VAL A 224 3.83 4.93 -3.83
C VAL A 224 5.06 5.55 -3.18
N ALA A 225 5.22 5.41 -1.86
CA ALA A 225 6.43 5.86 -1.15
C ALA A 225 7.70 5.14 -1.62
N MET A 226 7.62 3.82 -1.79
CA MET A 226 8.71 3.00 -2.31
C MET A 226 9.14 3.47 -3.70
N TRP A 227 8.18 3.67 -4.62
CA TRP A 227 8.46 4.15 -5.96
C TRP A 227 9.06 5.56 -5.96
N MET A 228 8.48 6.50 -5.20
CA MET A 228 9.00 7.87 -5.13
C MET A 228 10.43 7.95 -4.59
N ARG A 229 10.77 7.13 -3.60
CA ARG A 229 12.16 7.06 -3.08
C ARG A 229 13.14 6.58 -4.15
N ALA A 230 12.73 5.59 -4.94
CA ALA A 230 13.58 4.97 -5.95
C ALA A 230 13.70 5.79 -7.24
N PHE A 231 12.62 6.42 -7.70
CA PHE A 231 12.54 6.98 -9.06
C PHE A 231 12.26 8.49 -9.12
N ALA A 232 11.49 9.04 -8.18
CA ALA A 232 11.06 10.44 -8.26
C ALA A 232 12.16 11.41 -7.81
N ARG A 233 12.42 12.47 -8.59
CA ARG A 233 13.31 13.55 -8.18
C ARG A 233 12.60 14.53 -7.23
N PRO A 234 13.29 15.09 -6.22
CA PRO A 234 12.69 16.12 -5.38
C PRO A 234 12.48 17.41 -6.17
N PHE A 235 11.34 18.07 -5.94
CA PHE A 235 11.09 19.45 -6.40
C PHE A 235 11.37 20.48 -5.31
N PHE A 236 11.48 20.03 -4.06
CA PHE A 236 12.04 20.77 -2.93
C PHE A 236 13.03 19.85 -2.22
N ASP A 237 14.22 20.35 -1.91
CA ASP A 237 15.22 19.66 -1.12
C ASP A 237 15.96 20.69 -0.27
N ARG A 238 15.87 20.55 1.06
CA ARG A 238 16.48 21.47 2.02
C ARG A 238 18.02 21.42 1.97
N GLU A 239 18.59 20.29 1.58
CA GLU A 239 20.03 20.05 1.54
C GLU A 239 20.63 20.25 0.15
N ALA A 240 19.79 20.48 -0.88
CA ALA A 240 20.27 20.77 -2.22
C ALA A 240 21.12 22.04 -2.22
N ARG A 241 22.44 21.86 -2.22
CA ARG A 241 23.37 22.94 -2.55
C ARG A 241 23.08 23.38 -3.98
N PRO A 242 23.00 24.69 -4.28
CA PRO A 242 23.08 25.13 -5.66
C PRO A 242 24.34 24.51 -6.25
N TYR A 243 24.22 23.71 -7.29
CA TYR A 243 25.38 23.37 -8.10
C TYR A 243 25.99 24.70 -8.53
N PRO A 244 27.27 24.99 -8.23
CA PRO A 244 27.92 26.11 -8.91
C PRO A 244 27.78 25.82 -10.39
N ALA A 245 27.14 26.73 -11.12
CA ALA A 245 27.09 26.68 -12.57
C ALA A 245 28.53 26.44 -13.04
N GLN A 246 28.78 25.28 -13.67
CA GLN A 246 30.10 24.96 -14.20
C GLN A 246 30.51 26.11 -15.09
N GLY A 247 31.42 26.94 -14.58
CA GLY A 247 32.03 28.01 -15.33
C GLY A 247 32.66 27.38 -16.56
N TYR A 248 32.19 27.78 -17.72
CA TYR A 248 32.87 27.54 -18.98
C TYR A 248 34.29 28.13 -18.84
N TRP A 249 35.29 27.28 -18.62
CA TRP A 249 36.68 27.69 -18.81
C TRP A 249 36.95 27.69 -20.31
N PRO A 250 37.26 28.85 -20.94
CA PRO A 250 37.64 28.86 -22.33
C PRO A 250 38.98 28.12 -22.47
N HIS A 251 39.00 27.09 -23.31
CA HIS A 251 40.21 26.37 -23.68
C HIS A 251 41.23 27.36 -24.28
N GLN A 252 42.38 27.55 -23.62
CA GLN A 252 43.54 28.16 -24.26
C GLN A 252 44.31 27.07 -25.04
N PRO A 253 44.62 27.29 -26.33
CA PRO A 253 45.46 26.39 -27.10
C PRO A 253 46.93 26.59 -26.74
N TRP A 254 47.65 25.49 -26.50
CA TRP A 254 49.08 25.48 -26.21
C TRP A 254 49.90 25.74 -27.49
N GLN A 255 50.96 26.55 -27.36
CA GLN A 255 52.11 26.62 -28.28
C GLN A 255 53.08 25.46 -28.01
#